data_AF-A0A0C3NF13-F1
#
_entry.id   AF-A0A0C3NF13-F1
#
_cell.length_a   1.000
_cell.length_b   1.000
_cell.length_c   1.000
_cell.angle_alpha   90.00
_cell.angle_beta   90.00
_cell.angle_gamma   90.00
#
_symmetry.space_group_name_H-M   'P 1'
#
loop_
_entity.id
_entity.type
_entity.pdbx_description
1 polymer ?
#
loop_
_entity_poly.entity_id
_entity_poly.type
_entity_poly.pdbx_seq_one_letter_code
_entity_poly.pdbx_strand_id
1 'polypeptide(L)'
;MSCNTQATQVHVDEDSGARRLVVNSRDLDGARDVSYEFLRREYSFDHVTVTDVINRLSENPLGPYLTCVPSSVRELVEQFPFFSVAHLRAIAQIHGVSLHGRLQRGMCKDALRLHDCEGSCPSVSYVFHVLKRPRHNYIFVPDLHRPSNSYSNECYMKAKENTKKQRQRRAANALEGLAPVGPPAEPPLVSPFPPVQSFAAKREIIREWQVEMSPDHLQEGVCAVCVQIFAAELLVDVVPSKEMLLTLNNNWLPAETRPRTYDIAKYEGAILCCHGMSCLGNIGDLRMCLCCRRSLSSPKPRQPKDAIANFQYYGVSELPVDVKSALACASQFELQLIALARATVITHHYQTKG
;
A
#
# COMPACT_ATOMS: atom_id res chain seq x y z
N MET A 1 7.30 -50.64 3.78
CA MET A 1 7.05 -49.85 2.56
C MET A 1 7.38 -48.40 2.89
N SER A 2 8.62 -47.99 2.63
CA SER A 2 9.12 -46.65 2.94
C SER A 2 8.66 -45.71 1.82
N CYS A 3 7.78 -44.77 2.13
CA CYS A 3 7.35 -43.74 1.19
C CYS A 3 8.52 -42.79 0.96
N ASN A 4 9.14 -42.88 -0.21
CA ASN A 4 10.29 -42.06 -0.58
C ASN A 4 9.76 -40.72 -1.10
N THR A 5 9.56 -39.75 -0.21
CA THR A 5 9.15 -38.39 -0.57
C THR A 5 10.34 -37.69 -1.21
N GLN A 6 10.44 -37.74 -2.55
CA GLN A 6 11.40 -36.91 -3.27
C GLN A 6 11.06 -35.44 -3.00
N ALA A 7 11.99 -34.72 -2.39
CA ALA A 7 11.88 -33.29 -2.19
C ALA A 7 11.89 -32.59 -3.56
N THR A 8 10.73 -32.06 -3.96
CA THR A 8 10.60 -31.24 -5.17
C THR A 8 11.48 -30.00 -5.01
N GLN A 9 12.60 -29.94 -5.74
CA GLN A 9 13.44 -28.74 -5.77
C GLN A 9 12.66 -27.59 -6.40
N VAL A 10 12.44 -26.53 -5.61
CA VAL A 10 11.90 -25.27 -6.10
C VAL A 10 13.00 -24.59 -6.91
N HIS A 11 12.83 -24.50 -8.23
CA HIS A 11 13.74 -23.76 -9.08
C HIS A 11 13.48 -22.27 -8.91
N VAL A 12 14.39 -21.57 -8.23
CA VAL A 12 14.38 -20.11 -8.19
C VAL A 12 15.00 -19.64 -9.52
N ASP A 13 14.19 -18.98 -10.34
CA ASP A 13 14.67 -18.33 -11.56
C ASP A 13 15.36 -17.02 -11.14
N GLU A 14 16.68 -17.08 -10.89
CA GLU A 14 17.48 -16.00 -10.29
C GLU A 14 17.44 -14.70 -11.11
N ASP A 15 17.19 -14.77 -12.41
CA ASP A 15 17.26 -13.62 -13.32
C ASP A 15 16.00 -12.73 -13.31
N SER A 16 14.85 -13.24 -12.85
CA SER A 16 13.58 -12.49 -12.89
C SER A 16 13.18 -11.85 -11.57
N GLY A 17 13.77 -12.26 -10.44
CA GLY A 17 13.36 -11.87 -9.08
C GLY A 17 11.92 -12.26 -8.71
N ALA A 18 11.17 -12.90 -9.63
CA ALA A 18 9.78 -13.26 -9.46
C ALA A 18 9.69 -14.64 -8.79
N ARG A 19 9.18 -14.68 -7.56
CA ARG A 19 8.90 -15.94 -6.87
C ARG A 19 7.75 -16.67 -7.58
N ARG A 20 8.00 -17.93 -7.92
CA ARG A 20 7.06 -18.80 -8.64
C ARG A 20 6.49 -19.86 -7.70
N LEU A 21 5.19 -20.11 -7.84
CA LEU A 21 4.49 -21.17 -7.14
C LEU A 21 4.43 -22.41 -8.03
N VAL A 22 4.79 -23.56 -7.45
CA VAL A 22 4.50 -24.85 -8.08
C VAL A 22 3.00 -25.10 -7.95
N VAL A 23 2.34 -25.18 -9.11
CA VAL A 23 0.91 -25.45 -9.21
C VAL A 23 0.71 -26.86 -9.73
N ASN A 24 -0.15 -27.60 -9.04
CA ASN A 24 -0.63 -28.89 -9.52
C ASN A 24 -2.05 -28.68 -10.05
N SER A 25 -2.19 -28.50 -11.37
CA SER A 25 -3.48 -28.36 -12.05
C SER A 25 -3.66 -29.58 -12.96
N ARG A 26 -4.78 -30.29 -12.81
CA ARG A 26 -5.13 -31.42 -13.68
C ARG A 26 -5.42 -31.00 -15.12
N ASP A 27 -5.86 -29.76 -15.32
CA ASP A 27 -6.23 -29.24 -16.65
C ASP A 27 -5.01 -28.75 -17.45
N LEU A 28 -3.83 -28.74 -16.82
CA LEU A 28 -2.58 -28.34 -17.43
C LEU A 28 -1.66 -29.56 -17.39
N ASP A 29 -1.52 -30.25 -18.52
CA ASP A 29 -0.52 -31.32 -18.68
C ASP A 29 0.87 -30.74 -18.37
N GLY A 30 1.37 -31.02 -17.16
CA GLY A 30 2.65 -30.56 -16.64
C GLY A 30 2.54 -29.54 -15.50
N ALA A 31 3.43 -29.67 -14.50
CA ALA A 31 3.60 -28.66 -13.47
C ALA A 31 3.98 -27.33 -14.14
N ARG A 32 3.07 -26.36 -14.10
CA ARG A 32 3.35 -25.00 -14.57
C ARG A 32 3.64 -24.12 -13.37
N ASP A 33 4.68 -23.33 -13.50
CA ASP A 33 4.95 -22.25 -12.58
C ASP A 33 3.91 -21.14 -12.75
N VAL A 34 3.26 -20.77 -11.66
CA VAL A 34 2.34 -19.63 -11.64
C VAL A 34 2.95 -18.53 -10.78
N SER A 35 2.96 -17.29 -11.30
CA SER A 35 3.44 -16.15 -10.53
C SER A 35 2.43 -15.78 -9.44
N TYR A 36 2.92 -15.31 -8.29
CA TYR A 36 2.03 -14.77 -7.26
C TYR A 36 1.22 -13.57 -7.75
N GLU A 37 1.70 -12.83 -8.75
CA GLU A 37 0.93 -11.75 -9.37
C GLU A 37 -0.32 -12.28 -10.07
N PHE A 38 -0.18 -13.34 -10.87
CA PHE A 38 -1.33 -13.99 -11.50
C PHE A 38 -2.30 -14.53 -10.46
N LEU A 39 -1.78 -15.21 -9.42
CA LEU A 39 -2.60 -15.71 -8.32
C LEU A 39 -3.40 -14.58 -7.64
N ARG A 40 -2.74 -13.45 -7.34
CA ARG A 40 -3.37 -12.26 -6.74
C ARG A 40 -4.41 -11.62 -7.65
N ARG A 41 -4.23 -11.66 -8.97
CA ARG A 41 -5.12 -11.01 -9.92
C ARG A 41 -6.38 -11.85 -10.17
N GLU A 42 -6.20 -13.15 -10.36
CA GLU A 42 -7.24 -14.04 -10.89
C GLU A 42 -7.95 -14.87 -9.81
N TYR A 43 -7.35 -15.05 -8.62
CA TYR A 43 -7.85 -16.01 -7.63
C TYR A 43 -8.14 -15.40 -6.25
N SER A 44 -9.07 -16.04 -5.53
CA SER A 44 -9.28 -15.86 -4.10
C SER A 44 -8.87 -17.11 -3.35
N PHE A 45 -8.28 -16.93 -2.17
CA PHE A 45 -8.03 -18.06 -1.28
C PHE A 45 -9.37 -18.63 -0.79
N ASP A 46 -9.46 -19.95 -0.77
CA ASP A 46 -10.62 -20.68 -0.30
C ASP A 46 -10.30 -21.36 1.04
N HIS A 47 -9.44 -22.36 1.03
CA HIS A 47 -9.06 -23.12 2.22
C HIS A 47 -7.67 -23.74 2.10
N VAL A 48 -7.18 -24.29 3.21
CA VAL A 48 -5.91 -25.03 3.31
C VAL A 48 -6.23 -26.47 3.71
N THR A 49 -5.53 -27.43 3.12
CA THR A 49 -5.74 -28.86 3.39
C THR A 49 -4.42 -29.61 3.47
N VAL A 50 -4.40 -30.70 4.24
CA VAL A 50 -3.22 -31.56 4.43
C VAL A 50 -3.09 -32.48 3.21
N THR A 51 -1.92 -32.49 2.58
CA THR A 51 -1.67 -33.11 1.26
C THR A 51 -1.95 -34.61 1.23
N ASP A 52 -1.79 -35.33 2.35
CA ASP A 52 -2.14 -36.76 2.45
C ASP A 52 -3.62 -37.06 2.16
N VAL A 53 -4.48 -36.05 2.28
CA VAL A 53 -5.93 -36.16 2.02
C VAL A 53 -6.25 -36.01 0.52
N ILE A 54 -5.45 -35.27 -0.25
CA ILE A 54 -5.74 -34.98 -1.66
C ILE A 54 -5.65 -36.23 -2.53
N ASN A 55 -4.74 -37.16 -2.20
CA ASN A 55 -4.65 -38.44 -2.91
C ASN A 55 -5.94 -39.29 -2.78
N ARG A 56 -6.81 -39.01 -1.80
CA ARG A 56 -8.08 -39.71 -1.61
C ARG A 56 -9.31 -38.96 -2.14
N LEU A 57 -9.23 -37.63 -2.27
CA LEU A 57 -10.28 -36.80 -2.89
C LEU A 57 -10.12 -36.69 -4.42
N SER A 58 -9.30 -37.55 -5.02
CA SER A 58 -8.95 -37.54 -6.44
C SER A 58 -10.10 -37.85 -7.41
N GLU A 59 -11.34 -38.01 -6.91
CA GLU A 59 -12.55 -38.27 -7.69
C GLU A 59 -13.44 -37.02 -7.87
N ASN A 60 -12.84 -35.89 -8.25
CA ASN A 60 -13.47 -34.69 -8.86
C ASN A 60 -13.75 -33.48 -7.93
N PRO A 61 -12.84 -32.51 -7.88
CA PRO A 61 -13.26 -31.12 -7.98
C PRO A 61 -13.34 -30.76 -9.48
N LEU A 62 -14.48 -31.07 -10.11
CA LEU A 62 -14.87 -30.44 -11.38
C LEU A 62 -15.15 -28.96 -11.08
N GLY A 63 -14.14 -28.10 -11.14
CA GLY A 63 -14.33 -26.69 -10.82
C GLY A 63 -13.08 -25.81 -10.97
N PRO A 64 -13.27 -24.49 -10.94
CA PRO A 64 -12.24 -23.48 -11.21
C PRO A 64 -11.31 -23.28 -10.00
N TYR A 65 -10.73 -24.37 -9.50
CA TYR A 65 -9.85 -24.36 -8.35
C TYR A 65 -8.39 -24.50 -8.77
N LEU A 66 -7.51 -23.84 -8.02
CA LEU A 66 -6.07 -23.87 -8.19
C LEU A 66 -5.44 -24.30 -6.87
N THR A 67 -4.64 -25.36 -6.91
CA THR A 67 -3.92 -25.86 -5.74
C THR A 67 -2.46 -25.46 -5.84
N CYS A 68 -1.99 -24.74 -4.82
CA CYS A 68 -0.63 -24.22 -4.75
C CYS A 68 0.13 -24.83 -3.56
N VAL A 69 1.41 -25.10 -3.75
CA VAL A 69 2.33 -25.54 -2.68
C VAL A 69 3.47 -24.52 -2.58
N PRO A 70 3.36 -23.50 -1.70
CA PRO A 70 4.43 -22.53 -1.47
C PRO A 70 5.63 -23.18 -0.77
N SER A 71 6.81 -22.57 -0.88
CA SER A 71 8.01 -23.08 -0.20
C SER A 71 7.92 -22.94 1.33
N SER A 72 7.14 -21.97 1.81
CA SER A 72 6.87 -21.76 3.24
C SER A 72 5.55 -21.03 3.47
N VAL A 73 5.00 -21.13 4.68
CA VAL A 73 3.87 -20.31 5.14
C VAL A 73 4.19 -18.83 5.07
N ARG A 74 5.43 -18.47 5.46
CA ARG A 74 5.91 -17.09 5.42
C ARG A 74 5.80 -16.50 4.01
N GLU A 75 6.32 -17.20 3.01
CA GLU A 75 6.25 -16.79 1.61
C GLU A 75 4.80 -16.55 1.17
N LEU A 76 3.93 -17.51 1.45
CA LEU A 76 2.51 -17.40 1.11
C LEU A 76 1.84 -16.16 1.72
N VAL A 77 2.08 -15.90 3.01
CA VAL A 77 1.45 -14.80 3.76
C VAL A 77 2.00 -13.43 3.33
N GLU A 78 3.28 -13.36 2.97
CA GLU A 78 3.91 -12.14 2.42
C GLU A 78 3.40 -11.83 1.01
N GLN A 79 3.28 -12.86 0.17
CA GLN A 79 2.97 -12.70 -1.24
C GLN A 79 1.47 -12.63 -1.52
N PHE A 80 0.60 -13.20 -0.69
CA PHE A 80 -0.84 -13.17 -0.90
C PHE A 80 -1.55 -12.32 0.18
N PRO A 81 -1.84 -11.03 -0.08
CA PRO A 81 -2.33 -10.11 0.95
C PRO A 81 -3.81 -10.25 1.25
N PHE A 82 -4.56 -11.10 0.55
CA PHE A 82 -6.03 -11.12 0.61
C PHE A 82 -6.61 -12.11 1.62
N PHE A 83 -5.79 -12.67 2.52
CA PHE A 83 -6.29 -13.55 3.58
C PHE A 83 -7.21 -12.82 4.56
N SER A 84 -8.38 -13.42 4.85
CA SER A 84 -9.22 -13.00 5.98
C SER A 84 -8.60 -13.46 7.31
N VAL A 85 -9.08 -12.94 8.44
CA VAL A 85 -8.64 -13.43 9.77
C VAL A 85 -8.99 -14.91 9.95
N ALA A 86 -10.12 -15.36 9.40
CA ALA A 86 -10.51 -16.77 9.44
C ALA A 86 -9.52 -17.64 8.66
N HIS A 87 -9.09 -17.20 7.47
CA HIS A 87 -8.09 -17.92 6.67
C HIS A 87 -6.76 -18.03 7.42
N LEU A 88 -6.27 -16.93 7.99
CA LEU A 88 -5.00 -16.93 8.75
C LEU A 88 -5.08 -17.87 9.96
N ARG A 89 -6.23 -17.97 10.63
CA ARG A 89 -6.43 -18.91 11.74
C ARG A 89 -6.46 -20.36 11.29
N ALA A 90 -7.12 -20.66 10.18
CA ALA A 90 -7.11 -22.02 9.62
C ALA A 90 -5.68 -22.46 9.25
N ILE A 91 -4.91 -21.56 8.61
CA ILE A 91 -3.49 -21.80 8.30
C ILE A 91 -2.70 -22.02 9.59
N ALA A 92 -2.85 -21.14 10.58
CA ALA A 92 -2.15 -21.26 11.85
C ALA A 92 -2.45 -22.56 12.59
N GLN A 93 -3.72 -22.98 12.61
CA GLN A 93 -4.14 -24.21 13.25
C GLN A 93 -3.44 -25.45 12.66
N ILE A 94 -3.33 -25.52 11.33
CA ILE A 94 -2.68 -26.66 10.66
C ILE A 94 -1.17 -26.67 10.90
N HIS A 95 -0.55 -25.50 10.98
CA HIS A 95 0.88 -25.33 11.26
C HIS A 95 1.23 -25.29 12.75
N GLY A 96 0.26 -25.56 13.64
CA GLY A 96 0.48 -25.54 15.09
C GLY A 96 0.84 -24.15 15.66
N VAL A 97 0.58 -23.06 14.92
CA VAL A 97 0.85 -21.69 15.36
C VAL A 97 -0.30 -21.21 16.25
N SER A 98 0.01 -20.91 17.51
CA SER A 98 -0.96 -20.40 18.48
C SER A 98 -1.33 -18.95 18.21
N LEU A 99 -2.56 -18.69 17.77
CA LEU A 99 -3.10 -17.34 17.61
C LEU A 99 -4.15 -17.02 18.68
N HIS A 100 -3.99 -15.90 19.39
CA HIS A 100 -5.03 -15.42 20.30
C HIS A 100 -6.27 -14.91 19.55
N GLY A 101 -7.46 -15.20 20.09
CA GLY A 101 -8.74 -14.87 19.46
C GLY A 101 -8.99 -13.36 19.23
N ARG A 102 -8.22 -12.49 19.87
CA ARG A 102 -8.32 -11.02 19.74
C ARG A 102 -7.31 -10.40 18.77
N LEU A 103 -6.42 -11.20 18.16
CA LEU A 103 -5.41 -10.68 17.25
C LEU A 103 -6.06 -10.07 16.00
N GLN A 104 -5.56 -8.90 15.61
CA GLN A 104 -5.92 -8.26 14.35
C GLN A 104 -5.22 -8.97 13.19
N ARG A 105 -5.74 -8.77 11.98
CA ARG A 105 -5.23 -9.39 10.75
C ARG A 105 -3.71 -9.26 10.58
N GLY A 106 -3.16 -8.06 10.72
CA GLY A 106 -1.71 -7.82 10.59
C GLY A 106 -0.89 -8.62 11.61
N MET A 107 -1.39 -8.74 12.84
CA MET A 107 -0.72 -9.50 13.90
C MET A 107 -0.77 -11.01 13.65
N CYS A 108 -1.88 -11.53 13.11
CA CYS A 108 -1.95 -12.92 12.66
C CYS A 108 -0.96 -13.19 11.51
N LYS A 109 -0.82 -12.24 10.56
CA LYS A 109 0.18 -12.35 9.50
C LYS A 109 1.60 -12.38 10.09
N ASP A 110 1.92 -11.48 11.01
CA ASP A 110 3.25 -11.43 11.63
C ASP A 110 3.60 -12.73 12.36
N ALA A 111 2.66 -13.30 13.11
CA ALA A 111 2.86 -14.59 13.78
C ALA A 111 3.14 -15.72 12.78
N LEU A 112 2.41 -15.77 11.66
CA LEU A 112 2.66 -16.76 10.59
C LEU A 112 3.95 -16.50 9.82
N ARG A 113 4.41 -15.24 9.71
CA ARG A 113 5.69 -14.88 9.08
C ARG A 113 6.90 -15.23 9.93
N LEU A 114 6.72 -15.30 11.24
CA LEU A 114 7.73 -15.74 12.20
C LEU A 114 7.77 -17.27 12.37
N HIS A 115 6.83 -18.00 11.77
CA HIS A 115 6.80 -19.44 11.79
C HIS A 115 7.68 -19.99 10.67
N ASP A 116 8.72 -20.74 11.05
CA ASP A 116 9.53 -21.52 10.15
C ASP A 116 8.99 -22.95 10.10
N CYS A 117 8.59 -23.39 8.92
CA CYS A 117 8.07 -24.74 8.73
C CYS A 117 9.21 -25.75 8.88
N GLU A 118 9.36 -26.34 10.06
CA GLU A 118 10.26 -27.45 10.29
C GLU A 118 9.63 -28.78 9.81
N GLY A 119 10.40 -29.87 9.82
CA GLY A 119 9.93 -31.21 9.42
C GLY A 119 8.77 -31.79 10.26
N SER A 120 8.35 -31.08 11.32
CA SER A 120 7.16 -31.38 12.13
C SER A 120 5.86 -30.83 11.53
N CYS A 121 5.94 -29.89 10.59
CA CYS A 121 4.75 -29.34 9.94
C CYS A 121 4.17 -30.34 8.95
N PRO A 122 2.84 -30.53 8.92
CA PRO A 122 2.23 -31.39 7.92
C PRO A 122 2.50 -30.84 6.53
N SER A 123 2.64 -31.73 5.55
CA SER A 123 2.60 -31.32 4.14
C SER A 123 1.22 -30.76 3.86
N VAL A 124 1.15 -29.50 3.43
CA VAL A 124 -0.10 -28.80 3.16
C VAL A 124 -0.15 -28.28 1.74
N SER A 125 -1.38 -28.09 1.28
CA SER A 125 -1.68 -27.44 0.01
C SER A 125 -2.74 -26.37 0.24
N TYR A 126 -2.65 -25.31 -0.57
CA TYR A 126 -3.49 -24.14 -0.44
C TYR A 126 -4.37 -24.05 -1.67
N VAL A 127 -5.68 -24.08 -1.44
CA VAL A 127 -6.69 -24.12 -2.50
C VAL A 127 -7.23 -22.71 -2.70
N PHE A 128 -7.26 -22.32 -3.97
CA PHE A 128 -7.77 -21.06 -4.44
C PHE A 128 -8.90 -21.30 -5.44
N HIS A 129 -9.85 -20.37 -5.54
CA HIS A 129 -10.89 -20.40 -6.57
C HIS A 129 -10.79 -19.16 -7.47
N VAL A 130 -11.12 -19.32 -8.75
CA VAL A 130 -11.13 -18.21 -9.72
C VAL A 130 -12.15 -17.15 -9.30
N LEU A 131 -11.75 -15.89 -9.37
CA LEU A 131 -12.62 -14.75 -9.12
C LEU A 131 -13.62 -14.59 -10.25
N LYS A 132 -14.86 -14.19 -9.90
CA LYS A 132 -15.86 -13.78 -10.90
C LYS A 132 -15.42 -12.58 -11.75
N ARG A 133 -14.58 -11.71 -11.18
CA ARG A 133 -14.00 -10.54 -11.83
C ARG A 133 -12.54 -10.42 -11.39
N PRO A 134 -11.57 -10.44 -12.30
CA PRO A 134 -10.17 -10.32 -11.90
C PRO A 134 -9.85 -8.92 -11.38
N ARG A 135 -8.89 -8.84 -10.47
CA ARG A 135 -8.46 -7.59 -9.83
C ARG A 135 -7.56 -6.77 -10.77
N HIS A 136 -8.16 -6.11 -11.77
CA HIS A 136 -7.43 -5.21 -12.66
C HIS A 136 -7.07 -3.93 -11.88
N ASN A 137 -5.87 -3.38 -12.10
CA ASN A 137 -5.35 -2.14 -11.48
C ASN A 137 -4.85 -2.20 -10.03
N TYR A 138 -4.74 -3.39 -9.42
CA TYR A 138 -4.18 -3.50 -8.07
C TYR A 138 -2.67 -3.78 -8.13
N ILE A 139 -1.85 -2.73 -8.07
CA ILE A 139 -0.41 -2.90 -7.86
C ILE A 139 -0.20 -3.32 -6.40
N PHE A 140 0.13 -4.59 -6.20
CA PHE A 140 0.45 -5.09 -4.88
C PHE A 140 1.95 -5.03 -4.63
N VAL A 141 2.32 -4.27 -3.60
CA VAL A 141 3.67 -4.29 -3.04
C VAL A 141 3.67 -5.30 -1.88
N PRO A 142 4.49 -6.38 -1.94
CA PRO A 142 4.65 -7.30 -0.83
C PRO A 142 4.95 -6.56 0.47
N ASP A 143 4.37 -7.06 1.57
CA ASP A 143 4.61 -6.50 2.89
C ASP A 143 6.02 -6.92 3.36
N LEU A 144 7.02 -6.12 3.01
CA LEU A 144 8.42 -6.36 3.36
C LEU A 144 8.80 -5.84 4.76
N HIS A 145 7.83 -5.34 5.54
CA HIS A 145 8.13 -4.89 6.90
C HIS A 145 8.53 -6.06 7.78
N ARG A 146 9.48 -5.82 8.69
CA ARG A 146 9.90 -6.83 9.67
C ARG A 146 8.69 -7.21 10.53
N PRO A 147 8.33 -8.50 10.63
CA PRO A 147 7.18 -8.92 11.43
C PRO A 147 7.40 -8.56 12.90
N SER A 148 6.37 -8.03 13.55
CA SER A 148 6.40 -7.74 14.99
C SER A 148 6.30 -9.05 15.77
N ASN A 149 7.15 -9.22 16.79
CA ASN A 149 7.06 -10.40 17.66
C ASN A 149 5.75 -10.41 18.46
N SER A 150 5.37 -11.59 18.97
CA SER A 150 4.15 -11.79 19.76
C SER A 150 4.06 -10.85 20.96
N TYR A 151 5.20 -10.60 21.63
CA TYR A 151 5.28 -9.70 22.78
C TYR A 151 4.92 -8.25 22.44
N SER A 152 5.50 -7.68 21.39
CA SER A 152 5.18 -6.33 20.90
C SER A 152 3.71 -6.21 20.52
N ASN A 153 3.19 -7.26 19.89
CA ASN A 153 1.80 -7.40 19.50
C ASN A 153 0.84 -7.39 20.71
N GLU A 154 1.16 -8.13 21.78
CA GLU A 154 0.39 -8.10 23.03
C GLU A 154 0.42 -6.73 23.71
N CYS A 155 1.59 -6.11 23.80
CA CYS A 155 1.75 -4.77 24.37
C CYS A 155 0.91 -3.73 23.61
N TYR A 156 0.91 -3.79 22.27
CA TYR A 156 0.07 -2.93 21.44
C TYR A 156 -1.43 -3.13 21.72
N MET A 157 -1.89 -4.38 21.85
CA MET A 157 -3.30 -4.68 22.13
C MET A 157 -3.72 -4.25 23.54
N LYS A 158 -2.88 -4.46 24.55
CA LYS A 158 -3.10 -3.97 25.92
C LYS A 158 -3.22 -2.45 25.94
N ALA A 159 -2.31 -1.75 25.24
CA ALA A 159 -2.35 -0.29 25.12
C ALA A 159 -3.66 0.19 24.47
N LYS A 160 -4.05 -0.42 23.33
CA LYS A 160 -5.29 -0.08 22.62
C LYS A 160 -6.55 -0.34 23.46
N GLU A 161 -6.60 -1.45 24.20
CA GLU A 161 -7.70 -1.76 25.11
C GLU A 161 -7.78 -0.76 26.26
N ASN A 162 -6.65 -0.37 26.83
CA ASN A 162 -6.58 0.66 27.87
C ASN A 162 -7.07 2.02 27.35
N THR A 163 -6.69 2.42 26.13
CA THR A 163 -7.21 3.65 25.50
C THR A 163 -8.73 3.57 25.29
N LYS A 164 -9.26 2.43 24.86
CA LYS A 164 -10.71 2.24 24.71
C LYS A 164 -11.44 2.34 26.05
N LYS A 165 -10.95 1.68 27.09
CA LYS A 165 -11.50 1.77 28.46
C LYS A 165 -11.44 3.20 28.99
N GLN A 166 -10.36 3.93 28.73
CA GLN A 166 -10.24 5.33 29.12
C GLN A 166 -11.25 6.22 28.39
N ARG A 167 -11.45 6.02 27.07
CA ARG A 167 -12.48 6.73 26.30
C ARG A 167 -13.88 6.41 26.80
N GLN A 168 -14.18 5.15 27.11
CA GLN A 168 -15.47 4.74 27.68
C GLN A 168 -15.72 5.37 29.05
N ARG A 169 -14.71 5.42 29.93
CA ARG A 169 -14.80 6.13 31.22
C ARG A 169 -15.04 7.63 31.03
N ARG A 170 -14.33 8.27 30.10
CA ARG A 170 -14.56 9.69 29.79
C ARG A 170 -15.96 9.94 29.23
N ALA A 171 -16.46 9.07 28.36
CA ALA A 171 -17.80 9.17 27.81
C ALA A 171 -18.88 8.94 28.88
N ALA A 172 -18.70 7.94 29.76
CA ALA A 172 -19.61 7.69 30.88
C ALA A 172 -19.65 8.89 31.84
N ASN A 173 -18.49 9.42 32.21
CA ASN A 173 -18.40 10.61 33.07
C ASN A 173 -19.00 11.87 32.40
N ALA A 174 -18.90 11.99 31.07
CA ALA A 174 -19.54 13.08 30.33
C ALA A 174 -21.07 12.92 30.29
N LEU A 175 -21.57 11.68 30.26
CA LEU A 175 -23.00 11.39 30.28
C LEU A 175 -23.64 11.61 31.66
N GLU A 176 -22.91 11.33 32.75
CA GLU A 176 -23.34 11.64 34.12
C GLU A 176 -23.53 13.16 34.37
N GLY A 177 -22.95 14.02 33.51
CA GLY A 177 -23.15 15.48 33.56
C GLY A 177 -24.40 15.97 32.83
N LEU A 178 -25.13 15.11 32.11
CA LEU A 178 -26.36 15.46 31.42
C LEU A 178 -27.56 15.02 32.27
N ALA A 179 -28.40 15.99 32.65
CA ALA A 179 -29.64 15.76 33.40
C ALA A 179 -30.50 14.67 32.74
N PRO A 180 -31.26 13.88 33.53
CA PRO A 180 -32.04 12.75 33.03
C PRO A 180 -33.00 13.21 31.92
N VAL A 181 -32.70 12.77 30.71
CA VAL A 181 -33.61 12.85 29.57
C VAL A 181 -34.80 11.95 29.89
N GLY A 182 -36.00 12.45 29.60
CA GLY A 182 -37.29 11.85 29.92
C GLY A 182 -37.52 10.43 29.37
N PRO A 183 -38.73 9.90 29.57
CA PRO A 183 -39.05 8.48 29.42
C PRO A 183 -38.65 7.88 28.06
N PRO A 184 -38.32 6.57 28.05
CA PRO A 184 -37.71 5.90 26.90
C PRO A 184 -38.67 5.90 25.70
N ALA A 185 -38.22 6.54 24.61
CA ALA A 185 -38.94 6.53 23.35
C ALA A 185 -39.01 5.09 22.78
N GLU A 186 -40.18 4.76 22.22
CA GLU A 186 -40.49 3.46 21.62
C GLU A 186 -39.41 3.02 20.61
N PRO A 187 -39.11 1.70 20.55
CA PRO A 187 -38.12 1.16 19.63
C PRO A 187 -38.49 1.48 18.18
N PRO A 188 -37.58 2.08 17.38
CA PRO A 188 -37.88 2.52 16.04
C PRO A 188 -38.19 1.32 15.14
N LEU A 189 -39.37 1.35 14.52
CA LEU A 189 -39.79 0.42 13.48
C LEU A 189 -38.71 0.36 12.39
N VAL A 190 -38.23 -0.85 12.11
CA VAL A 190 -37.19 -1.11 11.10
C VAL A 190 -37.74 -0.72 9.73
N SER A 191 -37.33 0.44 9.20
CA SER A 191 -37.70 0.85 7.85
C SER A 191 -36.97 -0.03 6.83
N PRO A 192 -37.63 -0.48 5.75
CA PRO A 192 -36.98 -1.28 4.71
C PRO A 192 -35.83 -0.50 4.06
N PHE A 193 -34.69 -1.18 3.85
CA PHE A 193 -33.50 -0.60 3.22
C PHE A 193 -33.40 -1.04 1.73
N PRO A 194 -33.13 -0.11 0.79
CA PRO A 194 -32.97 1.33 1.01
C PRO A 194 -34.32 2.02 1.25
N PRO A 195 -34.37 3.08 2.07
CA PRO A 195 -35.60 3.82 2.31
C PRO A 195 -36.16 4.32 0.97
N VAL A 196 -37.47 4.17 0.78
CA VAL A 196 -38.17 4.70 -0.40
C VAL A 196 -38.08 6.22 -0.35
N GLN A 197 -37.14 6.77 -1.11
CA GLN A 197 -36.95 8.21 -1.20
C GLN A 197 -37.95 8.84 -2.17
N SER A 198 -38.45 10.03 -1.82
CA SER A 198 -39.29 10.82 -2.71
C SER A 198 -38.53 11.18 -4.00
N PHE A 199 -39.27 11.48 -5.06
CA PHE A 199 -38.66 11.90 -6.33
C PHE A 199 -37.86 13.20 -6.18
N ALA A 200 -38.27 14.10 -5.27
CA ALA A 200 -37.51 15.31 -4.95
C ALA A 200 -36.16 14.98 -4.32
N ALA A 201 -36.12 14.06 -3.35
CA ALA A 201 -34.87 13.65 -2.71
C ALA A 201 -33.93 12.95 -3.69
N LYS A 202 -34.45 12.09 -4.58
CA LYS A 202 -33.66 11.49 -5.66
C LYS A 202 -33.06 12.53 -6.60
N ARG A 203 -33.81 13.58 -6.97
CA ARG A 203 -33.29 14.68 -7.78
C ARG A 203 -32.18 15.46 -7.08
N GLU A 204 -32.29 15.66 -5.77
CA GLU A 204 -31.25 16.34 -5.00
C GLU A 204 -29.96 15.52 -4.98
N ILE A 205 -30.05 14.20 -4.75
CA ILE A 205 -28.89 13.29 -4.81
C ILE A 205 -28.24 13.33 -6.20
N ILE A 206 -29.04 13.32 -7.28
CA ILE A 206 -28.50 13.42 -8.64
C ILE A 206 -27.82 14.76 -8.85
N ARG A 207 -28.40 15.86 -8.35
CA ARG A 207 -27.82 17.20 -8.47
C ARG A 207 -26.51 17.33 -7.71
N GLU A 208 -26.48 16.86 -6.46
CA GLU A 208 -25.26 16.79 -5.64
C GLU A 208 -24.17 16.01 -6.37
N TRP A 209 -24.49 14.82 -6.89
CA TRP A 209 -23.56 14.03 -7.68
C TRP A 209 -23.11 14.74 -8.97
N GLN A 210 -24.00 15.42 -9.68
CA GLN A 210 -23.66 16.19 -10.89
C GLN A 210 -22.75 17.38 -10.58
N VAL A 211 -22.95 18.03 -9.43
CA VAL A 211 -22.06 19.09 -8.95
C VAL A 211 -20.71 18.49 -8.61
N GLU A 212 -20.64 17.42 -7.81
CA GLU A 212 -19.39 16.75 -7.40
C GLU A 212 -18.62 16.17 -8.60
N MET A 213 -19.32 15.70 -9.63
CA MET A 213 -18.73 15.15 -10.86
C MET A 213 -18.60 16.18 -11.98
N SER A 214 -18.75 17.47 -11.69
CA SER A 214 -18.53 18.49 -12.70
C SER A 214 -17.07 18.44 -13.18
N PRO A 215 -16.78 18.72 -14.47
CA PRO A 215 -15.42 18.76 -14.97
C PRO A 215 -14.51 19.70 -14.18
N ASP A 216 -15.07 20.73 -13.55
CA ASP A 216 -14.35 21.68 -12.71
C ASP A 216 -13.81 21.06 -11.42
N HIS A 217 -14.58 20.18 -10.77
CA HIS A 217 -14.13 19.45 -9.57
C HIS A 217 -13.21 18.28 -9.90
N LEU A 218 -13.25 17.79 -11.14
CA LEU A 218 -12.35 16.75 -11.64
C LEU A 218 -11.03 17.32 -12.18
N GLN A 219 -10.82 18.63 -12.12
CA GLN A 219 -9.54 19.21 -12.53
C GLN A 219 -8.45 18.75 -11.59
N GLU A 220 -7.40 18.19 -12.17
CA GLU A 220 -6.18 17.86 -11.47
C GLU A 220 -5.21 19.05 -11.55
N GLY A 221 -4.49 19.29 -10.46
CA GLY A 221 -3.42 20.27 -10.39
C GLY A 221 -2.15 19.66 -9.81
N VAL A 222 -1.02 20.33 -10.05
CA VAL A 222 0.30 19.89 -9.59
C VAL A 222 0.76 20.80 -8.46
N CYS A 223 1.23 20.20 -7.36
CA CYS A 223 1.89 20.96 -6.31
C CYS A 223 3.28 21.42 -6.78
N ALA A 224 3.53 22.74 -6.73
CA ALA A 224 4.80 23.35 -7.12
C ALA A 224 6.02 22.80 -6.36
N VAL A 225 5.80 22.27 -5.15
CA VAL A 225 6.87 21.85 -4.24
C VAL A 225 7.15 20.36 -4.30
N CYS A 226 6.12 19.51 -4.32
CA CYS A 226 6.30 18.04 -4.29
C CYS A 226 5.96 17.34 -5.62
N VAL A 227 5.50 18.07 -6.65
CA VAL A 227 5.13 17.53 -7.98
C VAL A 227 3.98 16.51 -7.97
N GLN A 228 3.45 16.14 -6.80
CA GLN A 228 2.29 15.28 -6.70
C GLN A 228 1.06 15.97 -7.31
N ILE A 229 0.22 15.13 -7.92
CA ILE A 229 -1.05 15.50 -8.55
C ILE A 229 -2.15 15.41 -7.49
N PHE A 230 -2.99 16.43 -7.41
CA PHE A 230 -4.12 16.50 -6.50
C PHE A 230 -5.35 17.03 -7.25
N ALA A 231 -6.55 16.78 -6.69
CA ALA A 231 -7.72 17.56 -7.08
C ALA A 231 -7.42 19.06 -6.86
N ALA A 232 -7.78 19.90 -7.83
CA ALA A 232 -7.44 21.33 -7.84
C ALA A 232 -7.92 22.05 -6.57
N GLU A 233 -9.07 21.66 -6.03
CA GLU A 233 -9.63 22.20 -4.77
C GLU A 233 -8.78 21.94 -3.52
N LEU A 234 -7.90 20.92 -3.56
CA LEU A 234 -6.98 20.59 -2.46
C LEU A 234 -5.67 21.38 -2.52
N LEU A 235 -5.49 22.15 -3.60
CA LEU A 235 -4.34 23.01 -3.80
C LEU A 235 -4.69 24.44 -3.39
N VAL A 236 -3.71 25.13 -2.84
CA VAL A 236 -3.84 26.54 -2.48
C VAL A 236 -2.77 27.35 -3.17
N ASP A 237 -3.15 28.50 -3.70
CA ASP A 237 -2.20 29.46 -4.24
C ASP A 237 -1.59 30.26 -3.08
N VAL A 238 -0.26 30.32 -3.03
CA VAL A 238 0.51 30.92 -1.94
C VAL A 238 1.57 31.85 -2.51
N VAL A 239 1.54 33.11 -2.09
CA VAL A 239 2.65 34.06 -2.34
C VAL A 239 3.87 33.58 -1.54
N PRO A 240 4.99 33.19 -2.19
CA PRO A 240 6.13 32.65 -1.47
C PRO A 240 6.88 33.75 -0.70
N SER A 241 7.22 33.49 0.57
CA SER A 241 8.17 34.33 1.29
C SER A 241 9.61 34.01 0.88
N LYS A 242 10.53 34.94 1.15
CA LYS A 242 11.96 34.72 0.87
C LYS A 242 12.49 33.49 1.62
N GLU A 243 12.10 33.31 2.88
CA GLU A 243 12.52 32.18 3.71
C GLU A 243 11.98 30.85 3.17
N MET A 244 10.76 30.83 2.63
CA MET A 244 10.20 29.66 1.97
C MET A 244 11.04 29.25 0.75
N LEU A 245 11.41 30.22 -0.09
CA LEU A 245 12.23 29.98 -1.28
C LEU A 245 13.61 29.46 -0.91
N LEU A 246 14.30 30.10 0.03
CA LEU A 246 15.61 29.66 0.50
C LEU A 246 15.58 28.24 1.09
N THR A 247 14.48 27.85 1.74
CA THR A 247 14.26 26.50 2.28
C THR A 247 14.11 25.43 1.19
N LEU A 248 13.75 25.84 -0.03
CA LEU A 248 13.58 25.00 -1.20
C LEU A 248 14.81 25.01 -2.12
N ASN A 249 15.94 25.54 -1.66
CA ASN A 249 17.20 25.43 -2.39
C ASN A 249 17.83 24.06 -2.21
N ASN A 250 18.57 23.62 -3.22
CA ASN A 250 19.48 22.48 -3.11
C ASN A 250 20.82 22.81 -3.76
N ASN A 251 21.77 23.24 -2.93
CA ASN A 251 23.10 23.65 -3.37
C ASN A 251 23.99 22.46 -3.79
N TRP A 252 23.55 21.23 -3.54
CA TRP A 252 24.26 20.01 -3.94
C TRP A 252 23.96 19.59 -5.38
N LEU A 253 22.94 20.19 -6.01
CA LEU A 253 22.65 19.94 -7.41
C LEU A 253 23.67 20.70 -8.29
N PRO A 254 24.32 20.02 -9.25
CA PRO A 254 25.16 20.68 -10.25
C PRO A 254 24.38 21.76 -10.98
N ALA A 255 25.02 22.89 -11.28
CA ALA A 255 24.36 24.06 -11.84
C ALA A 255 23.68 23.76 -13.17
N GLU A 256 24.31 22.92 -13.98
CA GLU A 256 23.83 22.47 -15.29
C GLU A 256 22.52 21.66 -15.22
N THR A 257 22.24 21.02 -14.08
CA THR A 257 21.02 20.22 -13.88
C THR A 257 19.84 21.05 -13.39
N ARG A 258 20.05 22.28 -12.91
CA ARG A 258 18.98 23.08 -12.31
C ARG A 258 17.86 23.39 -13.32
N PRO A 259 16.60 23.55 -12.85
CA PRO A 259 15.48 23.89 -13.72
C PRO A 259 15.78 25.12 -14.59
N ARG A 260 15.54 24.98 -15.90
CA ARG A 260 15.59 26.10 -16.87
C ARG A 260 14.21 26.54 -17.35
N THR A 261 13.16 25.87 -16.86
CA THR A 261 11.76 26.11 -17.22
C THR A 261 11.18 27.38 -16.59
N TYR A 262 11.91 28.04 -15.70
CA TYR A 262 11.56 29.32 -15.09
C TYR A 262 12.83 30.08 -14.66
N ASP A 263 12.68 31.36 -14.34
CA ASP A 263 13.76 32.21 -13.84
C ASP A 263 14.13 31.85 -12.39
N ILE A 264 14.99 30.85 -12.24
CA ILE A 264 15.42 30.33 -10.94
C ILE A 264 16.09 31.39 -10.05
N ALA A 265 16.74 32.40 -10.66
CA ALA A 265 17.39 33.47 -9.92
C ALA A 265 16.36 34.36 -9.20
N LYS A 266 15.24 34.66 -9.86
CA LYS A 266 14.12 35.39 -9.22
C LYS A 266 13.45 34.61 -8.10
N TYR A 267 13.50 33.29 -8.15
CA TYR A 267 13.02 32.40 -7.11
C TYR A 267 14.10 32.04 -6.06
N GLU A 268 15.14 32.86 -5.92
CA GLU A 268 16.20 32.71 -4.90
C GLU A 268 16.93 31.35 -4.95
N GLY A 269 16.93 30.67 -6.10
CA GLY A 269 17.53 29.33 -6.24
C GLY A 269 16.58 28.16 -5.96
N ALA A 270 15.31 28.43 -5.63
CA ALA A 270 14.37 27.40 -5.21
C ALA A 270 14.12 26.41 -6.35
N ILE A 271 14.13 25.10 -6.04
CA ILE A 271 13.82 24.03 -6.98
C ILE A 271 12.31 23.73 -6.91
N LEU A 272 11.59 24.13 -7.95
CA LEU A 272 10.14 24.14 -8.07
C LEU A 272 9.66 23.49 -9.36
N CYS A 273 8.39 23.09 -9.39
CA CYS A 273 7.71 22.61 -10.59
C CYS A 273 6.96 23.74 -11.28
N CYS A 274 7.32 24.01 -12.54
CA CYS A 274 6.70 25.06 -13.35
C CYS A 274 5.18 24.90 -13.51
N HIS A 275 4.65 23.67 -13.56
CA HIS A 275 3.22 23.41 -13.68
C HIS A 275 2.40 23.85 -12.45
N GLY A 276 3.06 24.01 -11.29
CA GLY A 276 2.45 24.54 -10.08
C GLY A 276 2.68 26.04 -9.89
N MET A 277 3.25 26.75 -10.87
CA MET A 277 3.60 28.16 -10.74
C MET A 277 2.66 29.02 -11.59
N SER A 278 2.21 30.14 -11.03
CA SER A 278 1.39 31.12 -11.78
C SER A 278 2.22 32.01 -12.72
N CYS A 279 3.52 32.19 -12.44
CA CYS A 279 4.44 32.97 -13.25
C CYS A 279 5.80 32.25 -13.35
N LEU A 280 6.39 32.21 -14.55
CA LEU A 280 7.70 31.59 -14.78
C LEU A 280 8.83 32.62 -14.91
N GLY A 281 8.50 33.88 -15.23
CA GLY A 281 9.47 34.95 -15.46
C GLY A 281 9.62 35.93 -14.30
N ASN A 282 8.83 35.79 -13.23
CA ASN A 282 8.90 36.62 -12.03
C ASN A 282 8.33 35.86 -10.83
N ILE A 283 8.49 36.39 -9.61
CA ILE A 283 7.86 35.84 -8.41
C ILE A 283 6.34 35.97 -8.54
N GLY A 284 5.68 34.83 -8.75
CA GLY A 284 4.23 34.66 -8.65
C GLY A 284 3.84 33.62 -7.62
N ASP A 285 2.53 33.46 -7.43
CA ASP A 285 1.94 32.46 -6.54
C ASP A 285 2.37 31.04 -6.90
N LEU A 286 2.61 30.26 -5.85
CA LEU A 286 2.88 28.83 -5.91
C LEU A 286 1.63 28.05 -5.51
N ARG A 287 1.19 27.15 -6.37
CA ARG A 287 0.11 26.21 -6.10
C ARG A 287 0.63 25.05 -5.26
N MET A 288 0.13 24.90 -4.05
CA MET A 288 0.70 23.99 -3.04
C MET A 288 -0.35 23.08 -2.40
N CYS A 289 0.01 21.82 -2.14
CA CYS A 289 -0.80 20.95 -1.31
C CYS A 289 -0.72 21.37 0.18
N LEU A 290 -1.73 20.97 0.96
CA LEU A 290 -1.83 21.32 2.38
C LEU A 290 -0.60 20.88 3.21
N CYS A 291 0.01 19.74 2.87
CA CYS A 291 1.21 19.24 3.55
C CYS A 291 2.41 20.17 3.33
N CYS A 292 2.71 20.54 2.08
CA CYS A 292 3.82 21.43 1.77
C CYS A 292 3.59 22.83 2.33
N ARG A 293 2.35 23.34 2.23
CA ARG A 293 1.96 24.64 2.79
C ARG A 293 2.21 24.68 4.28
N ARG A 294 1.75 23.67 5.04
CA ARG A 294 1.92 23.63 6.49
C ARG A 294 3.40 23.68 6.91
N SER A 295 4.27 22.98 6.19
CA SER A 295 5.70 22.96 6.48
C SER A 295 6.38 24.29 6.17
N LEU A 296 6.04 24.91 5.03
CA LEU A 296 6.70 26.13 4.55
C LEU A 296 6.11 27.42 5.15
N SER A 297 4.82 27.48 5.44
CA SER A 297 4.17 28.66 6.05
C SER A 297 4.33 28.72 7.57
N SER A 298 5.08 27.80 8.17
CA SER A 298 5.38 27.87 9.61
C SER A 298 6.35 29.03 9.92
N PRO A 299 6.38 29.58 11.15
CA PRO A 299 7.30 30.67 11.51
C PRO A 299 8.78 30.37 11.26
N LYS A 300 9.14 29.09 11.20
CA LYS A 300 10.46 28.59 10.80
C LYS A 300 10.24 27.58 9.69
N PRO A 301 10.20 28.01 8.41
CA PRO A 301 9.92 27.14 7.28
C PRO A 301 10.82 25.90 7.29
N ARG A 302 10.23 24.74 7.00
CA ARG A 302 10.96 23.47 6.90
C ARG A 302 10.72 22.86 5.54
N GLN A 303 11.78 22.32 4.95
CA GLN A 303 11.69 21.63 3.67
C GLN A 303 10.78 20.39 3.82
N PRO A 304 9.69 20.29 3.05
CA PRO A 304 8.85 19.09 3.07
C PRO A 304 9.66 17.85 2.66
N LYS A 305 9.36 16.70 3.27
CA LYS A 305 10.06 15.43 2.98
C LYS A 305 9.98 15.07 1.50
N ASP A 306 8.81 15.30 0.90
CA ASP A 306 8.52 15.00 -0.50
C ASP A 306 8.75 16.19 -1.43
N ALA A 307 9.47 17.23 -0.98
CA ALA A 307 9.82 18.34 -1.85
C ALA A 307 10.81 17.88 -2.92
N ILE A 308 10.65 18.36 -4.15
CA ILE A 308 11.60 18.07 -5.23
C ILE A 308 13.01 18.58 -4.94
N ALA A 309 13.10 19.66 -4.18
CA ALA A 309 14.36 20.19 -3.65
C ALA A 309 15.08 19.20 -2.73
N ASN A 310 14.38 18.26 -2.09
CA ASN A 310 14.96 17.23 -1.22
C ASN A 310 15.46 16.00 -2.04
N PHE A 311 16.33 16.25 -3.02
CA PHE A 311 16.94 15.24 -3.91
C PHE A 311 15.95 14.41 -4.76
N GLN A 312 14.71 14.88 -4.90
CA GLN A 312 13.69 14.24 -5.73
C GLN A 312 13.56 14.87 -7.12
N TYR A 313 14.32 15.94 -7.38
CA TYR A 313 14.43 16.53 -8.72
C TYR A 313 15.44 15.75 -9.57
N TYR A 314 14.98 15.30 -10.75
CA TYR A 314 15.78 14.51 -11.69
C TYR A 314 16.21 15.29 -12.93
N GLY A 315 15.67 16.50 -13.12
CA GLY A 315 15.99 17.35 -14.27
C GLY A 315 15.91 16.61 -15.59
N VAL A 316 14.85 15.81 -15.81
CA VAL A 316 14.72 14.96 -17.00
C VAL A 316 14.91 15.77 -18.29
N SER A 317 14.44 17.02 -18.32
CA SER A 317 14.63 17.96 -19.44
C SER A 317 16.08 18.42 -19.64
N GLU A 318 16.92 18.34 -18.61
CA GLU A 318 18.32 18.78 -18.60
C GLU A 318 19.29 17.62 -18.78
N LEU A 319 18.82 16.37 -18.74
CA LEU A 319 19.65 15.20 -18.97
C LEU A 319 20.19 15.16 -20.42
N PRO A 320 21.40 14.60 -20.63
CA PRO A 320 21.90 14.28 -21.96
C PRO A 320 20.90 13.47 -22.78
N VAL A 321 20.90 13.64 -24.12
CA VAL A 321 19.91 13.02 -25.02
C VAL A 321 19.89 11.50 -24.90
N ASP A 322 21.06 10.88 -24.84
CA ASP A 322 21.23 9.44 -24.63
C ASP A 322 20.60 8.97 -23.31
N VAL A 323 20.81 9.69 -22.21
CA VAL A 323 20.21 9.37 -20.90
C VAL A 323 18.69 9.56 -20.92
N LYS A 324 18.18 10.61 -21.57
CA LYS A 324 16.74 10.81 -21.76
C LYS A 324 16.11 9.67 -22.55
N SER A 325 16.74 9.28 -23.66
CA SER A 325 16.28 8.16 -24.48
C SER A 325 16.30 6.85 -23.68
N ALA A 326 17.35 6.60 -22.90
CA ALA A 326 17.41 5.44 -22.02
C ALA A 326 16.27 5.44 -20.99
N LEU A 327 15.99 6.57 -20.33
CA LEU A 327 14.88 6.68 -19.37
C LEU A 327 13.50 6.55 -20.03
N ALA A 328 13.33 7.06 -21.25
CA ALA A 328 12.08 6.94 -22.00
C ALA A 328 11.81 5.50 -22.47
N CYS A 329 12.87 4.74 -22.74
CA CYS A 329 12.80 3.33 -23.10
C CYS A 329 12.80 2.38 -21.89
N ALA A 330 13.16 2.87 -20.71
CA ALA A 330 13.19 2.07 -19.50
C ALA A 330 11.78 1.62 -19.11
N SER A 331 11.67 0.35 -18.74
CA SER A 331 10.46 -0.22 -18.16
C SER A 331 10.11 0.45 -16.84
N GLN A 332 8.84 0.38 -16.45
CA GLN A 332 8.40 0.90 -15.15
C GLN A 332 9.16 0.24 -13.97
N PHE A 333 9.60 -1.01 -14.13
CA PHE A 333 10.43 -1.70 -13.15
C PHE A 333 11.82 -1.07 -13.01
N GLU A 334 12.50 -0.78 -14.13
CA GLU A 334 13.81 -0.11 -14.12
C GLU A 334 13.71 1.31 -13.54
N LEU A 335 12.67 2.06 -13.92
CA LEU A 335 12.41 3.39 -13.36
C LEU A 335 12.15 3.33 -11.84
N GLN A 336 11.42 2.32 -11.37
CA GLN A 336 11.24 2.09 -9.94
C GLN A 336 12.55 1.72 -9.25
N LEU A 337 13.41 0.89 -9.87
CA LEU A 337 14.71 0.53 -9.32
C LEU A 337 15.62 1.77 -9.17
N ILE A 338 15.67 2.63 -10.18
CA ILE A 338 16.41 3.90 -10.17
C ILE A 338 15.85 4.84 -9.07
N ALA A 339 14.54 4.92 -8.94
CA ALA A 339 13.88 5.75 -7.93
C ALA A 339 14.10 5.20 -6.49
N LEU A 340 14.05 3.89 -6.31
CA LEU A 340 14.20 3.21 -5.01
C LEU A 340 15.65 3.20 -4.55
N ALA A 341 16.62 3.07 -5.45
CA ALA A 341 18.05 3.21 -5.14
C ALA A 341 18.40 4.56 -4.46
N ARG A 342 17.54 5.57 -4.62
CA ARG A 342 17.64 6.86 -3.92
C ARG A 342 16.79 6.96 -2.64
N ALA A 343 15.66 6.26 -2.56
CA ALA A 343 14.78 6.29 -1.38
C ALA A 343 15.30 5.43 -0.22
N THR A 344 15.92 4.29 -0.54
CA THR A 344 16.74 3.55 0.41
C THR A 344 18.17 3.99 0.18
N VAL A 345 18.75 4.71 1.14
CA VAL A 345 20.20 4.77 1.27
C VAL A 345 20.72 3.33 1.18
N ILE A 346 21.30 2.93 0.04
CA ILE A 346 22.19 1.78 -0.01
C ILE A 346 23.45 2.25 0.71
N THR A 347 23.41 2.28 2.04
CA THR A 347 24.62 2.42 2.87
C THR A 347 25.36 1.11 2.68
N HIS A 348 26.21 1.06 1.66
CA HIS A 348 27.33 0.14 1.66
C HIS A 348 28.26 0.60 2.79
N HIS A 349 27.99 0.13 3.99
CA HIS A 349 28.85 0.35 5.15
C HIS A 349 30.12 -0.47 4.89
N TYR A 350 31.13 0.14 4.28
CA TYR A 350 32.48 -0.43 4.29
C TYR A 350 32.96 -0.46 5.76
N GLN A 351 32.69 -1.56 6.46
CA GLN A 351 33.50 -1.90 7.62
C GLN A 351 34.84 -2.41 7.09
N THR A 352 35.78 -1.50 6.89
CA THR A 352 37.20 -1.87 6.91
C THR A 352 37.52 -2.30 8.33
N LYS A 353 37.53 -3.62 8.57
CA LYS A 353 38.18 -4.20 9.73
C LYS A 353 39.66 -3.83 9.67
N GLY A 354 40.09 -2.96 10.58
CA GLY A 354 41.47 -2.85 11.04
C GLY A 354 41.62 -3.65 12.32
#